data_AF-A0AAP3DDJ6-F1
#
_entry.id   AF-A0AAP3DDJ6-F1
#
_cell.length_a   1.000
_cell.length_b   1.000
_cell.length_c   1.000
_cell.angle_alpha   90.00
_cell.angle_beta   90.00
_cell.angle_gamma   90.00
#
_symmetry.space_group_name_H-M   'P 1'
#
loop_
_entity.id
_entity.type
_entity.pdbx_description
1 polymer ?
#
loop_
_entity_poly.entity_id
_entity_poly.type
_entity_poly.pdbx_seq_one_letter_code
_entity_poly.pdbx_strand_id
1 'polypeptide(L)'
;MSWWQALQDPNTQWVLAGCILLGISSGVLGCFAFLRGRSLMGDALAHAALPGVCLVFLLTGSKSVGLFLLGAGLSGLVATYFISMISRHSRIKEDTALALILSVFFGIGIVLLTYIQHSSSGNQSGLDKFLFGQAASLVGNDVTTMVVVGAILILLTSLLFKEFKLLSFDAGFGRGLGLPMGMLDGLLMVMLLMSVVIGLQAVGVVLMAAMLITPAVTARYWTNKLGSMVILSGVFGALSGAFGTLLSTQVQNLPTGPIIVLGATTLFLFSLVFSPSRGVLFKLIRFLRLRNQVLQQDVLRSLYECMEQEIKQRRISHNVYIPVERVSQKSGKAHAAVIKALSSLQKKGWVAFNESRREHWTFTKTGVEKAHDLILDQRLWDLFLMNEQKYQGYSVDQNEELIVAQLTKPQLQQMVAELEHYDMTPLLLGHMSPPTSRKKSEQGGVPV
;
A
#
# COMPACT_ATOMS: atom_id res chain seq x y z
N MET A 1 30.34 18.94 -13.62
CA MET A 1 30.95 19.54 -12.42
C MET A 1 31.09 18.47 -11.35
N SER A 2 32.12 18.53 -10.50
CA SER A 2 32.16 17.65 -9.32
C SER A 2 30.97 17.95 -8.39
N TRP A 3 30.45 16.94 -7.68
CA TRP A 3 29.30 17.09 -6.75
C TRP A 3 29.50 18.23 -5.75
N TRP A 4 30.75 18.47 -5.36
CA TRP A 4 31.14 19.54 -4.44
C TRP A 4 31.06 20.93 -5.07
N GLN A 5 31.45 21.08 -6.34
CA GLN A 5 31.37 22.36 -7.07
C GLN A 5 29.91 22.74 -7.38
N ALA A 6 29.05 21.77 -7.71
CA ALA A 6 27.63 22.05 -7.95
C ALA A 6 26.92 22.57 -6.69
N LEU A 7 27.32 22.11 -5.51
CA LEU A 7 26.79 22.59 -4.22
C LEU A 7 27.35 23.95 -3.80
N GLN A 8 28.46 24.40 -4.38
CA GLN A 8 29.06 25.71 -4.07
C GLN A 8 28.42 26.84 -4.89
N ASP A 9 27.73 26.53 -5.98
CA ASP A 9 27.04 27.53 -6.78
C ASP A 9 25.81 28.10 -6.04
N PRO A 10 25.75 29.42 -5.80
CA PRO A 10 24.64 30.04 -5.06
C PRO A 10 23.27 29.75 -5.71
N ASN A 11 23.19 29.80 -7.04
CA ASN A 11 21.94 29.53 -7.76
C ASN A 11 21.44 28.09 -7.52
N THR A 12 22.35 27.11 -7.55
CA THR A 12 22.00 25.71 -7.30
C THR A 12 21.48 25.50 -5.88
N GLN A 13 22.04 26.20 -4.89
CA GLN A 13 21.55 26.15 -3.51
C GLN A 13 20.13 26.71 -3.39
N TRP A 14 19.84 27.85 -4.03
CA TRP A 14 18.50 28.44 -4.06
C TRP A 14 17.48 27.50 -4.72
N VAL A 15 17.79 26.97 -5.89
CA VAL A 15 16.91 26.03 -6.60
C VAL A 15 16.70 24.75 -5.80
N LEU A 16 17.76 24.19 -5.20
CA LEU A 16 17.68 23.00 -4.37
C LEU A 16 16.77 23.22 -3.15
N ALA A 17 16.94 24.33 -2.44
CA ALA A 17 16.09 24.69 -1.30
C ALA A 17 14.62 24.87 -1.72
N GLY A 18 14.37 25.55 -2.84
CA GLY A 18 13.04 25.73 -3.40
C GLY A 18 12.36 24.41 -3.75
N CYS A 19 13.04 23.52 -4.48
CA CYS A 19 12.50 22.21 -4.87
C CYS A 19 12.26 21.28 -3.68
N ILE A 20 13.15 21.30 -2.67
CA ILE A 20 12.97 20.52 -1.44
C ILE A 20 11.71 21.00 -0.69
N LEU A 21 11.59 22.30 -0.43
CA LEU A 21 10.45 22.87 0.28
C LEU A 21 9.14 22.69 -0.47
N LEU A 22 9.18 22.87 -1.79
CA LEU A 22 8.06 22.56 -2.66
C LEU A 22 7.64 21.10 -2.49
N GLY A 23 8.56 20.15 -2.64
CA GLY A 23 8.27 18.73 -2.50
C GLY A 23 7.71 18.37 -1.12
N ILE A 24 8.19 19.00 -0.04
CA ILE A 24 7.64 18.83 1.30
C ILE A 24 6.19 19.31 1.35
N SER A 25 5.95 20.55 0.96
CA SER A 25 4.60 21.17 1.00
C SER A 25 3.59 20.42 0.13
N SER A 26 3.96 20.07 -1.10
CA SER A 26 3.11 19.35 -2.04
C SER A 26 2.85 17.91 -1.58
N GLY A 27 3.86 17.22 -1.06
CA GLY A 27 3.70 15.87 -0.50
C GLY A 27 2.79 15.86 0.73
N VAL A 28 2.89 16.86 1.60
CA VAL A 28 2.06 17.01 2.81
C VAL A 28 0.60 17.26 2.42
N LEU A 29 0.33 18.27 1.59
CA LEU A 29 -1.03 18.60 1.14
C LEU A 29 -1.64 17.50 0.28
N GLY A 30 -0.82 16.89 -0.56
CA GLY A 30 -1.20 15.78 -1.42
C GLY A 30 -1.69 14.55 -0.66
N CYS A 31 -1.26 14.34 0.59
CA CYS A 31 -1.82 13.28 1.44
C CYS A 31 -3.32 13.45 1.66
N PHE A 32 -3.78 14.67 1.92
CA PHE A 32 -5.18 14.96 2.16
C PHE A 32 -6.00 14.90 0.88
N ALA A 33 -5.45 15.41 -0.23
CA ALA A 33 -6.08 15.28 -1.55
C ALA A 33 -6.26 13.81 -1.96
N PHE A 34 -5.21 13.00 -1.78
CA PHE A 34 -5.21 11.57 -2.10
C PHE A 34 -6.20 10.78 -1.23
N LEU A 35 -6.20 10.98 0.09
CA LEU A 35 -7.09 10.24 0.99
C LEU A 35 -8.57 10.53 0.76
N ARG A 36 -8.89 11.70 0.21
CA ARG A 36 -10.26 12.09 -0.13
C ARG A 36 -10.69 11.66 -1.54
N GLY A 37 -9.86 10.90 -2.25
CA GLY A 37 -10.14 10.46 -3.62
C GLY A 37 -9.93 11.55 -4.68
N ARG A 38 -9.51 12.76 -4.29
CA ARG A 38 -9.36 13.93 -5.16
C ARG A 38 -7.97 13.99 -5.80
N SER A 39 -7.53 12.88 -6.38
CA SER A 39 -6.19 12.79 -6.98
C SER A 39 -6.04 13.75 -8.17
N LEU A 40 -7.07 13.87 -9.03
CA LEU A 40 -7.05 14.73 -10.22
C LEU A 40 -7.12 16.23 -9.93
N MET A 41 -7.28 16.61 -8.66
CA MET A 41 -7.49 18.00 -8.30
C MET A 41 -6.26 18.87 -8.55
N GLY A 42 -5.05 18.35 -8.31
CA GLY A 42 -3.81 19.07 -8.63
C GLY A 42 -3.69 19.39 -10.12
N ASP A 43 -4.10 18.47 -10.98
CA ASP A 43 -4.08 18.62 -12.43
C ASP A 43 -5.11 19.64 -12.92
N ALA A 44 -6.36 19.53 -12.42
CA ALA A 44 -7.43 20.49 -12.70
C ALA A 44 -7.03 21.93 -12.31
N LEU A 45 -6.44 22.11 -11.13
CA LEU A 45 -6.00 23.43 -10.67
C LEU A 45 -4.83 23.98 -11.48
N ALA A 46 -3.89 23.12 -11.90
CA ALA A 46 -2.74 23.54 -12.70
C ALA A 46 -3.18 24.03 -14.09
N HIS A 47 -4.09 23.31 -14.74
CA HIS A 47 -4.62 23.73 -16.05
C HIS A 47 -5.60 24.90 -15.94
N ALA A 48 -6.31 25.02 -14.81
CA ALA A 48 -7.10 26.20 -14.49
C ALA A 48 -6.25 27.47 -14.31
N ALA A 49 -5.00 27.34 -13.89
CA ALA A 49 -4.10 28.49 -13.77
C ALA A 49 -3.69 29.07 -15.14
N LEU A 50 -3.60 28.24 -16.19
CA LEU A 50 -3.11 28.62 -17.52
C LEU A 50 -3.88 29.79 -18.16
N PRO A 51 -5.23 29.77 -18.27
CA PRO A 51 -5.97 30.91 -18.81
C PRO A 51 -5.75 32.18 -18.00
N GLY A 52 -5.61 32.08 -16.68
CA GLY A 52 -5.32 33.23 -15.81
C GLY A 52 -3.98 33.91 -16.11
N VAL A 53 -2.92 33.12 -16.31
CA VAL A 53 -1.60 33.62 -16.70
C VAL A 53 -1.67 34.34 -18.04
N CYS A 54 -2.33 33.74 -19.04
CA CYS A 54 -2.50 34.34 -20.36
C CYS A 54 -3.29 35.65 -20.32
N LEU A 55 -4.37 35.72 -19.52
CA LEU A 55 -5.23 36.90 -19.42
C LEU A 55 -4.50 38.09 -18.81
N VAL A 56 -3.73 37.86 -17.75
CA VAL A 56 -2.92 38.92 -17.12
C VAL A 56 -1.81 39.41 -18.05
N PHE A 57 -1.19 38.53 -18.83
CA PHE A 57 -0.22 38.92 -19.85
C PHE A 57 -0.86 39.82 -20.91
N LEU A 58 -2.05 39.47 -21.40
CA LEU A 58 -2.79 40.28 -22.39
C LEU A 58 -3.16 41.67 -21.84
N LEU A 59 -3.54 41.76 -20.56
CA LEU A 59 -3.93 43.03 -19.94
C LEU A 59 -2.75 43.93 -19.62
N THR A 60 -1.62 43.36 -19.18
CA THR A 60 -0.51 44.17 -18.65
C THR A 60 0.64 44.32 -19.64
N GLY A 61 0.79 43.42 -20.61
CA GLY A 61 1.94 43.36 -21.52
C GLY A 61 3.29 43.12 -20.84
N SER A 62 3.30 42.87 -19.52
CA SER A 62 4.50 42.77 -18.68
C SER A 62 4.77 41.32 -18.26
N LYS A 63 6.06 40.95 -18.22
CA LYS A 63 6.55 39.62 -17.82
C LYS A 63 6.89 39.60 -16.32
N SER A 64 5.98 40.07 -15.49
CA SER A 64 6.17 40.01 -14.04
C SER A 64 5.68 38.66 -13.50
N VAL A 65 6.58 37.94 -12.85
CA VAL A 65 6.29 36.71 -12.10
C VAL A 65 5.11 36.90 -11.14
N GLY A 66 5.11 38.00 -10.38
CA GLY A 66 4.04 38.25 -9.40
C GLY A 66 2.67 38.43 -10.04
N LEU A 67 2.61 39.05 -11.22
CA LEU A 67 1.38 39.21 -11.99
C LEU A 67 0.88 37.87 -12.53
N PHE A 68 1.78 37.02 -13.03
CA PHE A 68 1.41 35.67 -13.48
C PHE A 68 0.87 34.81 -12.34
N LEU A 69 1.50 34.87 -11.16
CA LEU A 69 1.01 34.17 -9.97
C LEU A 69 -0.37 34.68 -9.52
N LEU A 70 -0.61 35.99 -9.59
CA LEU A 70 -1.94 36.57 -9.31
C LEU A 70 -2.99 36.10 -10.31
N GLY A 71 -2.69 36.12 -11.62
CA GLY A 71 -3.59 35.64 -12.66
C GLY A 71 -3.91 34.14 -12.51
N ALA A 72 -2.88 33.34 -12.29
CA ALA A 72 -2.99 31.91 -12.01
C ALA A 72 -3.87 31.64 -10.78
N GLY A 73 -3.63 32.36 -9.68
CA GLY A 73 -4.40 32.26 -8.45
C GLY A 73 -5.87 32.63 -8.63
N LEU A 74 -6.15 33.77 -9.29
CA LEU A 74 -7.52 34.21 -9.57
C LEU A 74 -8.29 33.21 -10.42
N SER A 75 -7.69 32.74 -11.52
CA SER A 75 -8.34 31.77 -12.40
C SER A 75 -8.55 30.42 -11.71
N GLY A 76 -7.57 29.97 -10.91
CA GLY A 76 -7.71 28.77 -10.08
C GLY A 76 -8.78 28.89 -9.00
N LEU A 77 -8.98 30.06 -8.39
CA LEU A 77 -10.06 30.30 -7.44
C LEU A 77 -11.42 30.21 -8.13
N VAL A 78 -11.54 30.80 -9.33
CA VAL A 78 -12.76 30.70 -10.15
C VAL A 78 -13.05 29.24 -10.51
N ALA A 79 -12.04 28.48 -10.93
CA ALA A 79 -12.18 27.05 -11.21
C ALA A 79 -12.61 26.26 -9.96
N THR A 80 -11.98 26.49 -8.82
CA THR A 80 -12.32 25.85 -7.53
C THR A 80 -13.76 26.12 -7.13
N TYR A 81 -14.22 27.37 -7.33
CA TYR A 81 -15.60 27.76 -7.09
C TYR A 81 -16.56 27.00 -8.01
N PHE A 82 -16.28 26.91 -9.31
CA PHE A 82 -17.11 26.16 -10.25
C PHE A 82 -17.14 24.65 -9.97
N ILE A 83 -16.00 24.05 -9.63
CA ILE A 83 -15.91 22.63 -9.21
C ILE A 83 -16.86 22.39 -8.02
N SER A 84 -16.75 23.24 -7.00
CA SER A 84 -17.59 23.16 -5.80
C SER A 84 -19.07 23.40 -6.11
N MET A 85 -19.39 24.35 -6.98
CA MET A 85 -20.76 24.70 -7.36
C MET A 85 -21.43 23.54 -8.11
N ILE A 86 -20.74 22.97 -9.11
CA ILE A 86 -21.23 21.85 -9.91
C ILE A 86 -21.42 20.62 -9.02
N SER A 87 -20.43 20.30 -8.17
CA SER A 87 -20.53 19.14 -7.29
C SER A 87 -21.61 19.27 -6.21
N ARG A 88 -22.00 20.49 -5.82
CA ARG A 88 -23.04 20.72 -4.80
C ARG A 88 -24.45 20.82 -5.37
N HIS A 89 -24.62 21.41 -6.56
CA HIS A 89 -25.93 21.69 -7.14
C HIS A 89 -26.34 20.69 -8.23
N SER A 90 -25.43 19.81 -8.67
CA SER A 90 -25.71 18.81 -9.70
C SER A 90 -25.62 17.38 -9.15
N ARG A 91 -26.12 16.41 -9.94
CA ARG A 91 -25.95 14.97 -9.69
C ARG A 91 -24.61 14.42 -10.22
N ILE A 92 -23.75 15.30 -10.72
CA ILE A 92 -22.46 14.96 -11.30
C ILE A 92 -21.47 14.63 -10.17
N LYS A 93 -20.72 13.53 -10.33
CA LYS A 93 -19.67 13.14 -9.39
C LYS A 93 -18.53 14.17 -9.39
N GLU A 94 -17.90 14.36 -8.25
CA GLU A 94 -16.82 15.35 -8.09
C GLU A 94 -15.66 15.13 -9.08
N ASP A 95 -15.25 13.88 -9.32
CA ASP A 95 -14.21 13.56 -10.31
C ASP A 95 -14.58 13.98 -11.74
N THR A 96 -15.87 13.86 -12.10
CA THR A 96 -16.40 14.31 -13.39
C THR A 96 -16.42 15.83 -13.48
N ALA A 97 -16.76 16.52 -12.38
CA ALA A 97 -16.70 17.98 -12.32
C ALA A 97 -15.25 18.50 -12.47
N LEU A 98 -14.28 17.83 -11.83
CA LEU A 98 -12.85 18.11 -11.99
C LEU A 98 -12.42 17.97 -13.46
N ALA A 99 -12.77 16.86 -14.11
CA ALA A 99 -12.42 16.61 -15.51
C ALA A 99 -13.06 17.61 -16.49
N LEU A 100 -14.31 18.01 -16.23
CA LEU A 100 -15.01 19.02 -17.04
C LEU A 100 -14.33 20.38 -16.94
N ILE A 101 -14.04 20.84 -15.72
CA ILE A 101 -13.40 22.13 -15.49
C ILE A 101 -11.97 22.15 -16.04
N LEU A 102 -11.21 21.07 -15.82
CA LEU A 102 -9.91 20.83 -16.44
C LEU A 102 -9.98 21.05 -17.97
N SER A 103 -10.91 20.38 -18.65
CA SER A 103 -11.04 20.43 -20.12
C SER A 103 -11.40 21.83 -20.62
N VAL A 104 -12.35 22.50 -19.97
CA VAL A 104 -12.82 23.84 -20.37
C VAL A 104 -11.73 24.88 -20.17
N PHE A 105 -11.11 24.93 -18.98
CA PHE A 105 -10.08 25.92 -18.70
C PHE A 105 -8.82 25.69 -19.53
N PHE A 106 -8.44 24.43 -19.74
CA PHE A 106 -7.33 24.10 -20.61
C PHE A 106 -7.61 24.55 -22.05
N GLY A 107 -8.80 24.27 -22.59
CA GLY A 107 -9.21 24.72 -23.92
C GLY A 107 -9.16 26.24 -24.08
N ILE A 108 -9.74 26.98 -23.12
CA ILE A 108 -9.68 28.46 -23.11
C ILE A 108 -8.23 28.93 -23.05
N GLY A 109 -7.44 28.33 -22.17
CA GLY A 109 -6.05 28.68 -21.98
C GLY A 109 -5.19 28.46 -23.22
N ILE A 110 -5.37 27.36 -23.95
CA ILE A 110 -4.68 27.07 -25.21
C ILE A 110 -5.11 28.05 -26.31
N VAL A 111 -6.39 28.41 -26.40
CA VAL A 111 -6.86 29.44 -27.34
C VAL A 111 -6.17 30.78 -27.06
N LEU A 112 -6.14 31.21 -25.79
CA LEU A 112 -5.46 32.45 -25.38
C LEU A 112 -3.95 32.39 -25.65
N LEU A 113 -3.30 31.27 -25.34
CA LEU A 113 -1.87 31.07 -25.58
C LEU A 113 -1.55 31.13 -27.09
N THR A 114 -2.35 30.47 -27.92
CA THR A 114 -2.19 30.47 -29.39
C THR A 114 -2.36 31.88 -29.95
N TYR A 115 -3.34 32.63 -29.45
CA TYR A 115 -3.57 34.03 -29.83
C TYR A 115 -2.37 34.93 -29.48
N ILE A 116 -1.81 34.75 -28.27
CA ILE A 116 -0.60 35.47 -27.84
C ILE A 116 0.58 35.13 -28.74
N GLN A 117 0.81 33.85 -29.04
CA GLN A 117 1.94 33.38 -29.85
C GLN A 117 1.88 33.91 -31.31
N HIS A 118 0.68 34.06 -31.88
CA HIS A 118 0.50 34.61 -33.24
C HIS A 118 0.48 36.15 -33.28
N SER A 119 0.44 36.82 -32.13
CA SER A 119 0.53 38.28 -32.05
C SER A 119 1.98 38.75 -32.19
N SER A 120 2.21 40.00 -32.57
CA SER A 120 3.55 40.59 -32.77
C SER A 120 4.47 40.54 -31.52
N SER A 121 3.90 40.29 -30.34
CA SER A 121 4.62 40.10 -29.06
C SER A 121 4.81 38.62 -28.66
N GLY A 122 4.33 37.67 -29.47
CA GLY A 122 4.23 36.25 -29.12
C GLY A 122 5.57 35.57 -28.88
N ASN A 123 6.54 35.76 -29.78
CA ASN A 123 7.87 35.15 -29.67
C ASN A 123 8.71 35.72 -28.51
N GLN A 124 8.26 36.83 -27.90
CA GLN A 124 8.90 37.43 -26.75
C GLN A 124 8.28 36.97 -25.42
N SER A 125 7.07 36.41 -25.38
CA SER A 125 6.32 36.23 -24.13
C SER A 125 7.03 35.34 -23.09
N GLY A 126 7.79 34.32 -23.53
CA GLY A 126 8.48 33.39 -22.60
C GLY A 126 7.52 32.48 -21.81
N LEU A 127 6.23 32.52 -22.13
CA LEU A 127 5.16 31.77 -21.45
C LEU A 127 5.38 30.27 -21.50
N ASP A 128 5.87 29.72 -22.61
CA ASP A 128 6.11 28.28 -22.74
C ASP A 128 7.14 27.79 -21.71
N LYS A 129 8.22 28.55 -21.49
CA LYS A 129 9.24 28.22 -20.48
C LYS A 129 8.67 28.26 -19.07
N PHE A 130 7.77 29.20 -18.79
CA PHE A 130 7.05 29.27 -17.50
C PHE A 130 6.09 28.10 -17.31
N LEU A 131 5.31 27.74 -18.34
CA LEU A 131 4.29 26.69 -18.27
C LEU A 131 4.90 25.28 -18.19
N PHE A 132 5.99 25.03 -18.91
CA PHE A 132 6.71 23.75 -18.84
C PHE A 132 7.62 23.64 -17.60
N GLY A 133 7.78 24.73 -16.85
CA GLY A 133 8.63 24.80 -15.67
C GLY A 133 10.10 24.85 -16.03
N GLN A 134 10.83 25.79 -15.44
CA GLN A 134 12.27 25.88 -15.61
C GLN A 134 12.91 26.25 -14.28
N ALA A 135 13.19 25.24 -13.46
CA ALA A 135 13.85 25.45 -12.17
C ALA A 135 15.16 26.26 -12.28
N ALA A 136 15.89 26.11 -13.39
CA ALA A 136 17.12 26.87 -13.66
C ALA A 136 16.90 28.39 -13.82
N SER A 137 15.68 28.85 -14.10
CA SER A 137 15.35 30.28 -14.22
C SER A 137 14.80 30.88 -12.93
N LEU A 138 14.75 30.12 -11.82
CA LEU A 138 14.35 30.65 -10.53
C LEU A 138 15.37 31.68 -10.04
N VAL A 139 14.88 32.85 -9.64
CA VAL A 139 15.68 33.90 -9.02
C VAL A 139 15.53 33.81 -7.51
N GLY A 140 16.49 34.36 -6.74
CA GLY A 140 16.43 34.35 -5.27
C GLY A 140 15.11 34.88 -4.70
N ASN A 141 14.52 35.91 -5.32
CA ASN A 141 13.22 36.44 -4.92
C ASN A 141 12.08 35.42 -5.08
N ASP A 142 12.10 34.63 -6.17
CA ASP A 142 11.11 33.59 -6.41
C ASP A 142 11.23 32.51 -5.33
N VAL A 143 12.44 32.05 -5.04
CA VAL A 143 12.68 31.06 -4.00
C VAL A 143 12.23 31.56 -2.63
N THR A 144 12.48 32.82 -2.29
CA THR A 144 11.96 33.39 -1.02
C THR A 144 10.43 33.36 -0.97
N THR A 145 9.73 33.64 -2.06
CA THR A 145 8.26 33.55 -2.10
C THR A 145 7.79 32.10 -1.93
N MET A 146 8.48 31.14 -2.56
CA MET A 146 8.19 29.71 -2.39
C MET A 146 8.41 29.25 -0.95
N VAL A 147 9.50 29.70 -0.31
CA VAL A 147 9.84 29.38 1.07
C VAL A 147 8.78 29.92 2.02
N VAL A 148 8.44 31.20 1.89
CA VAL A 148 7.45 31.86 2.77
C VAL A 148 6.10 31.18 2.66
N VAL A 149 5.59 30.96 1.44
CA VAL A 149 4.27 30.36 1.28
C VAL A 149 4.29 28.88 1.61
N GLY A 150 5.33 28.13 1.23
CA GLY A 150 5.51 26.73 1.62
C GLY A 150 5.52 26.55 3.14
N ALA A 151 6.21 27.44 3.87
CA ALA A 151 6.21 27.46 5.33
C ALA A 151 4.81 27.77 5.89
N ILE A 152 4.09 28.74 5.33
CA ILE A 152 2.71 29.06 5.72
C ILE A 152 1.79 27.85 5.50
N LEU A 153 1.91 27.16 4.36
CA LEU A 153 1.10 25.98 4.05
C LEU A 153 1.37 24.86 5.05
N ILE A 154 2.64 24.54 5.32
CA ILE A 154 3.02 23.53 6.30
C ILE A 154 2.55 23.90 7.70
N LEU A 155 2.72 25.15 8.12
CA LEU A 155 2.26 25.65 9.42
C LEU A 155 0.76 25.50 9.56
N LEU A 156 -0.01 25.95 8.55
CA LEU A 156 -1.46 25.90 8.57
C LEU A 156 -1.97 24.46 8.56
N THR A 157 -1.33 23.56 7.79
CA THR A 157 -1.63 22.13 7.83
C THR A 157 -1.31 21.50 9.18
N SER A 158 -0.24 21.93 9.84
CA SER A 158 0.13 21.45 11.18
C SER A 158 -0.86 21.93 12.25
N LEU A 159 -1.29 23.20 12.18
CA LEU A 159 -2.27 23.77 13.10
C LEU A 159 -3.65 23.12 12.94
N LEU A 160 -4.10 22.95 11.69
CA LEU A 160 -5.41 22.37 11.35
C LEU A 160 -5.36 20.85 11.12
N PHE A 161 -4.33 20.18 11.64
CA PHE A 161 -4.12 18.75 11.37
C PHE A 161 -5.29 17.90 11.89
N LYS A 162 -5.87 18.26 13.04
CA LYS A 162 -6.97 17.52 13.67
C LYS A 162 -8.26 17.67 12.84
N GLU A 163 -8.51 18.87 12.35
CA GLU A 163 -9.63 19.28 11.54
C GLU A 163 -9.57 18.63 10.15
N PHE A 164 -8.41 18.66 9.49
CA PHE A 164 -8.22 18.00 8.19
C PHE A 164 -8.24 16.47 8.29
N LYS A 165 -7.77 15.91 9.41
CA LYS A 165 -7.95 14.49 9.70
C LYS A 165 -9.43 14.14 9.78
N LEU A 166 -10.22 14.92 10.52
CA LEU A 166 -11.65 14.69 10.65
C LEU A 166 -12.37 14.86 9.31
N LEU A 167 -12.05 15.92 8.58
CA LEU A 167 -12.57 16.18 7.24
C LEU A 167 -12.31 15.03 6.26
N SER A 168 -11.16 14.35 6.38
CA SER A 168 -10.75 13.28 5.45
C SER A 168 -11.35 11.91 5.78
N PHE A 169 -11.60 11.62 7.07
CA PHE A 169 -12.07 10.30 7.50
C PHE A 169 -13.56 10.28 7.89
N ASP A 170 -14.07 11.36 8.51
CA ASP A 170 -15.47 11.47 8.92
C ASP A 170 -15.92 12.93 9.02
N ALA A 171 -16.28 13.51 7.88
CA ALA A 171 -16.84 14.86 7.82
C ALA A 171 -18.22 14.96 8.50
N GLY A 172 -18.96 13.85 8.67
CA GLY A 172 -20.27 13.83 9.30
C GLY A 172 -20.17 14.02 10.81
N PHE A 173 -19.31 13.24 11.45
CA PHE A 173 -18.98 13.40 12.88
C PHE A 173 -18.43 14.80 13.17
N GLY A 174 -17.60 15.34 12.28
CA GLY A 174 -17.11 16.70 12.39
C GLY A 174 -18.18 17.79 12.34
N ARG A 175 -19.22 17.62 11.51
CA ARG A 175 -20.39 18.51 11.54
C ARG A 175 -21.17 18.39 12.84
N GLY A 176 -21.28 17.18 13.39
CA GLY A 176 -21.90 16.93 14.70
C GLY A 176 -21.17 17.64 15.86
N LEU A 177 -19.85 17.82 15.74
CA LEU A 177 -19.04 18.60 16.69
C LEU A 177 -19.15 20.13 16.48
N GLY A 178 -19.93 20.60 15.50
CA GLY A 178 -20.09 22.03 15.20
C GLY A 178 -18.97 22.63 14.34
N LEU A 179 -18.07 21.82 13.79
CA LEU A 179 -16.99 22.33 12.93
C LEU A 179 -17.54 22.70 11.54
N PRO A 180 -17.12 23.84 10.95
CA PRO A 180 -17.57 24.28 9.63
C PRO A 180 -16.85 23.50 8.52
N MET A 181 -17.20 22.22 8.35
CA MET A 181 -16.55 21.30 7.40
C MET A 181 -16.54 21.81 5.95
N GLY A 182 -17.56 22.59 5.55
CA GLY A 182 -17.58 23.22 4.23
C GLY A 182 -16.52 24.31 4.04
N MET A 183 -16.20 25.07 5.10
CA MET A 183 -15.14 26.08 5.06
C MET A 183 -13.76 25.43 5.12
N LEU A 184 -13.59 24.38 5.94
CA LEU A 184 -12.35 23.61 6.01
C LEU A 184 -12.02 22.95 4.66
N ASP A 185 -13.05 22.45 3.95
CA ASP A 185 -12.89 21.93 2.59
C ASP A 185 -12.41 23.00 1.61
N GLY A 186 -13.06 24.17 1.62
CA GLY A 186 -12.66 25.32 0.81
C GLY A 186 -11.24 25.79 1.12
N LEU A 187 -10.87 25.82 2.42
CA LEU A 187 -9.52 26.19 2.85
C LEU A 187 -8.48 25.21 2.32
N LEU A 188 -8.70 23.89 2.46
CA LEU A 188 -7.81 22.88 1.90
C LEU A 188 -7.66 23.06 0.39
N MET A 189 -8.75 23.37 -0.31
CA MET A 189 -8.72 23.62 -1.75
C MET A 189 -7.88 24.84 -2.13
N VAL A 190 -8.02 25.95 -1.40
CA VAL A 190 -7.17 27.14 -1.58
C VAL A 190 -5.72 26.83 -1.27
N MET A 191 -5.42 26.06 -0.22
CA MET A 191 -4.06 25.63 0.11
C MET A 191 -3.43 24.79 -1.00
N LEU A 192 -4.19 23.85 -1.58
CA LEU A 192 -3.76 23.05 -2.73
C LEU A 192 -3.51 23.95 -3.95
N LEU A 193 -4.41 24.89 -4.24
CA LEU A 193 -4.22 25.86 -5.32
C LEU A 193 -2.95 26.69 -5.12
N MET A 194 -2.71 27.23 -3.93
CA MET A 194 -1.48 27.99 -3.64
C MET A 194 -0.24 27.12 -3.85
N SER A 195 -0.25 25.87 -3.40
CA SER A 195 0.85 24.93 -3.64
C SER A 195 1.11 24.69 -5.14
N VAL A 196 0.05 24.56 -5.94
CA VAL A 196 0.15 24.38 -7.40
C VAL A 196 0.69 25.65 -8.07
N VAL A 197 0.13 26.81 -7.76
CA VAL A 197 0.49 28.12 -8.34
C VAL A 197 1.97 28.45 -8.11
N ILE A 198 2.48 28.16 -6.92
CA ILE A 198 3.88 28.44 -6.58
C ILE A 198 4.82 27.42 -7.22
N GLY A 199 4.40 26.15 -7.31
CA GLY A 199 5.22 25.10 -7.92
C GLY A 199 5.25 25.09 -9.44
N LEU A 200 4.29 25.76 -10.08
CA LEU A 200 4.20 25.93 -11.52
C LEU A 200 5.52 26.40 -12.13
N GLN A 201 6.24 27.31 -11.48
CA GLN A 201 7.51 27.82 -11.98
C GLN A 201 8.65 26.80 -11.92
N ALA A 202 8.73 26.03 -10.83
CA ALA A 202 9.83 25.11 -10.60
C ALA A 202 9.68 23.83 -11.43
N VAL A 203 8.48 23.26 -11.43
CA VAL A 203 8.26 21.92 -11.98
C VAL A 203 7.37 21.95 -13.22
N GLY A 204 6.56 22.99 -13.42
CA GLY A 204 5.67 23.12 -14.58
C GLY A 204 4.25 22.64 -14.31
N VAL A 205 3.31 23.10 -15.15
CA VAL A 205 1.86 22.83 -15.01
C VAL A 205 1.57 21.33 -14.85
N VAL A 206 2.08 20.51 -15.78
CA VAL A 206 1.74 19.08 -15.88
C VAL A 206 2.37 18.27 -14.74
N LEU A 207 3.59 18.61 -14.37
CA LEU A 207 4.40 17.81 -13.46
C LEU A 207 4.08 18.12 -11.99
N MET A 208 3.43 19.25 -11.72
CA MET A 208 2.96 19.60 -10.37
C MET A 208 1.93 18.61 -9.83
N ALA A 209 1.04 18.08 -10.67
CA ALA A 209 0.09 17.05 -10.26
C ALA A 209 0.80 15.79 -9.75
N ALA A 210 1.88 15.38 -10.43
CA ALA A 210 2.69 14.24 -10.03
C ALA A 210 3.44 14.50 -8.70
N MET A 211 3.98 15.71 -8.51
CA MET A 211 4.63 16.12 -7.25
C MET A 211 3.68 16.17 -6.05
N LEU A 212 2.39 16.40 -6.29
CA LEU A 212 1.37 16.39 -5.26
C LEU A 212 0.98 14.96 -4.87
N ILE A 213 0.74 14.08 -5.86
CA ILE A 213 0.12 12.77 -5.61
C ILE A 213 1.15 11.68 -5.34
N THR A 214 2.23 11.61 -6.13
CA THR A 214 3.18 10.48 -6.10
C THR A 214 3.84 10.28 -4.73
N PRO A 215 4.32 11.32 -4.02
CA PRO A 215 4.89 11.16 -2.67
C PRO A 215 3.84 10.65 -1.66
N ALA A 216 2.59 11.10 -1.77
CA ALA A 216 1.51 10.69 -0.89
C ALA A 216 1.15 9.21 -1.09
N VAL A 217 1.04 8.77 -2.34
CA VAL A 217 0.82 7.35 -2.68
C VAL A 217 2.00 6.51 -2.19
N THR A 218 3.23 6.98 -2.44
CA THR A 218 4.45 6.29 -2.01
C THR A 218 4.48 6.09 -0.49
N ALA A 219 4.12 7.11 0.29
CA ALA A 219 4.06 7.04 1.74
C ALA A 219 2.96 6.08 2.24
N ARG A 220 1.81 6.02 1.55
CA ARG A 220 0.68 5.14 1.93
C ARG A 220 1.05 3.66 1.92
N TYR A 221 2.01 3.25 1.09
CA TYR A 221 2.51 1.87 1.08
C TYR A 221 3.26 1.51 2.38
N TRP A 222 3.91 2.46 3.04
CA TRP A 222 4.71 2.18 4.24
C TRP A 222 3.92 2.27 5.55
N THR A 223 2.85 3.07 5.59
CA THR A 223 2.13 3.33 6.84
C THR A 223 0.62 3.44 6.68
N ASN A 224 -0.09 2.96 7.70
CA ASN A 224 -1.54 3.12 7.82
C ASN A 224 -1.94 4.34 8.67
N LYS A 225 -1.00 4.95 9.40
CA LYS A 225 -1.25 6.11 10.28
C LYS A 225 -1.08 7.42 9.50
N LEU A 226 -2.10 8.29 9.54
CA LEU A 226 -2.07 9.59 8.83
C LEU A 226 -0.86 10.46 9.19
N GLY A 227 -0.55 10.60 10.49
CA GLY A 227 0.57 11.46 10.92
C GLY A 227 1.91 11.01 10.34
N SER A 228 2.20 9.70 10.40
CA SER A 228 3.39 9.13 9.78
C SER A 228 3.35 9.25 8.25
N MET A 229 2.18 9.13 7.63
CA MET A 229 2.02 9.26 6.17
C MET A 229 2.37 10.68 5.69
N VAL A 230 1.91 11.71 6.41
CA VAL A 230 2.17 13.11 6.05
C VAL A 230 3.67 13.42 6.15
N ILE A 231 4.32 12.99 7.23
CA ILE A 231 5.77 13.19 7.40
C ILE A 231 6.55 12.45 6.30
N LEU A 232 6.22 11.17 6.08
CA LEU A 232 6.92 10.34 5.11
C LEU A 232 6.72 10.84 3.67
N SER A 233 5.51 11.32 3.34
CA SER A 233 5.22 11.94 2.04
C SER A 233 6.03 13.21 1.83
N GLY A 234 6.11 14.06 2.85
CA GLY A 234 6.97 15.25 2.82
C GLY A 234 8.45 14.89 2.61
N VAL A 235 8.94 13.84 3.27
CA VAL A 235 10.31 13.33 3.09
C VAL A 235 10.53 12.79 1.67
N PHE A 236 9.61 12.00 1.13
CA PHE A 236 9.74 11.49 -0.25
C PHE A 236 9.63 12.62 -1.30
N GLY A 237 8.81 13.63 -1.05
CA GLY A 237 8.75 14.85 -1.85
C GLY A 237 10.07 15.63 -1.81
N ALA A 238 10.63 15.84 -0.61
CA ALA A 238 11.95 16.45 -0.42
C ALA A 238 13.05 15.69 -1.18
N LEU A 239 13.09 14.37 -1.02
CA LEU A 239 14.10 13.51 -1.64
C LEU A 239 14.00 13.52 -3.16
N SER A 240 12.79 13.46 -3.72
CA SER A 240 12.58 13.54 -5.17
C SER A 240 12.95 14.91 -5.74
N GLY A 241 12.61 15.99 -5.04
CA GLY A 241 13.04 17.35 -5.38
C GLY A 241 14.57 17.49 -5.35
N ALA A 242 15.21 17.05 -4.26
CA ALA A 242 16.67 17.09 -4.12
C ALA A 242 17.39 16.26 -5.19
N PHE A 243 16.94 15.02 -5.38
CA PHE A 243 17.50 14.10 -6.36
C PHE A 243 17.36 14.64 -7.78
N GLY A 244 16.18 15.16 -8.13
CA GLY A 244 15.92 15.72 -9.45
C GLY A 244 16.75 16.97 -9.74
N THR A 245 16.89 17.88 -8.78
CA THR A 245 17.74 19.07 -8.93
C THR A 245 19.21 18.70 -9.08
N LEU A 246 19.74 17.83 -8.20
CA LEU A 246 21.15 17.43 -8.25
C LEU A 246 21.50 16.71 -9.56
N LEU A 247 20.66 15.79 -10.03
CA LEU A 247 20.86 15.12 -11.31
C LEU A 247 20.77 16.07 -12.50
N SER A 248 19.82 17.00 -12.49
CA SER A 248 19.66 18.00 -13.56
C SER A 248 20.89 18.89 -13.71
N THR A 249 21.59 19.20 -12.61
CA THR A 249 22.84 20.00 -12.67
C THR A 249 24.06 19.24 -13.18
N GLN A 250 24.04 17.89 -13.15
CA GLN A 250 25.17 17.06 -13.55
C GLN A 250 25.23 16.86 -15.07
N VAL A 251 24.06 16.73 -15.69
CA VAL A 251 23.93 16.42 -17.12
C VAL A 251 23.45 17.65 -17.86
N GLN A 252 24.22 18.12 -18.84
CA GLN A 252 23.87 19.29 -19.63
C GLN A 252 22.52 19.09 -20.33
N ASN A 253 21.70 20.16 -20.31
CA ASN A 253 20.40 20.25 -21.00
C ASN A 253 19.27 19.33 -20.50
N LEU A 254 19.36 18.74 -19.30
CA LEU A 254 18.21 18.01 -18.76
C LEU A 254 17.23 18.95 -18.03
N PRO A 255 15.93 18.91 -18.38
CA PRO A 255 14.91 19.71 -17.71
C PRO A 255 14.66 19.19 -16.29
N THR A 256 14.72 20.08 -15.30
CA THR A 256 14.68 19.71 -13.88
C THR A 256 13.35 19.10 -13.45
N GLY A 257 12.22 19.66 -13.90
CA GLY A 257 10.87 19.17 -13.56
C GLY A 257 10.66 17.68 -13.89
N PRO A 258 10.88 17.25 -15.15
CA PRO A 258 10.72 15.84 -15.53
C PRO A 258 11.59 14.89 -14.71
N ILE A 259 12.85 15.26 -14.41
CA ILE A 259 13.74 14.42 -13.60
C ILE A 259 13.22 14.27 -12.17
N ILE A 260 12.72 15.36 -11.57
CA ILE A 260 12.09 15.32 -10.24
C ILE A 260 10.95 14.28 -10.21
N VAL A 261 10.10 14.26 -11.24
CA VAL A 261 8.99 13.29 -11.35
C VAL A 261 9.49 11.86 -11.58
N LEU A 262 10.53 11.65 -12.39
CA LEU A 262 11.17 10.35 -12.54
C LEU A 262 11.79 9.86 -11.21
N GLY A 263 12.40 10.77 -10.44
CA GLY A 263 12.88 10.51 -9.09
C GLY A 263 11.75 10.08 -8.13
N ALA A 264 10.62 10.81 -8.15
CA ALA A 264 9.46 10.42 -7.35
C ALA A 264 8.89 9.06 -7.79
N THR A 265 8.86 8.79 -9.09
CA THR A 265 8.33 7.53 -9.66
C THR A 265 9.22 6.34 -9.33
N THR A 266 10.55 6.50 -9.33
CA THR A 266 11.48 5.44 -8.90
C THR A 266 11.32 5.12 -7.42
N LEU A 267 11.17 6.14 -6.55
CA LEU A 267 10.82 5.95 -5.14
C LEU A 267 9.48 5.23 -4.97
N PHE A 268 8.48 5.58 -5.78
CA PHE A 268 7.18 4.90 -5.80
C PHE A 268 7.30 3.42 -6.18
N LEU A 269 8.00 3.10 -7.27
CA LEU A 269 8.21 1.72 -7.71
C LEU A 269 8.95 0.89 -6.65
N PHE A 270 9.98 1.48 -6.04
CA PHE A 270 10.67 0.85 -4.92
C PHE A 270 9.72 0.57 -3.75
N SER A 271 8.90 1.54 -3.36
CA SER A 271 7.88 1.38 -2.31
C SER A 271 6.85 0.30 -2.64
N LEU A 272 6.40 0.21 -3.89
CA LEU A 272 5.42 -0.77 -4.36
C LEU A 272 5.97 -2.20 -4.29
N VAL A 273 7.26 -2.40 -4.56
CA VAL A 273 7.89 -3.73 -4.51
C VAL A 273 8.23 -4.12 -3.07
N PHE A 274 8.85 -3.20 -2.31
CA PHE A 274 9.48 -3.52 -1.02
C PHE A 274 8.64 -3.17 0.22
N SER A 275 7.43 -2.61 0.07
CA SER A 275 6.59 -2.33 1.24
C SER A 275 6.22 -3.62 2.01
N PRO A 276 6.41 -3.66 3.34
CA PRO A 276 6.15 -4.85 4.15
C PRO A 276 4.67 -5.22 4.27
N SER A 277 3.77 -4.22 4.21
CA SER A 277 2.33 -4.44 4.45
C SER A 277 1.50 -4.50 3.17
N ARG A 278 1.87 -3.72 2.14
CA ARG A 278 1.14 -3.61 0.87
C ARG A 278 1.99 -3.96 -0.35
N GLY A 279 3.27 -4.27 -0.16
CA GLY A 279 4.17 -4.58 -1.26
C GLY A 279 3.85 -5.92 -1.92
N VAL A 280 4.03 -5.96 -3.23
CA VAL A 280 3.73 -7.14 -4.06
C VAL A 280 4.60 -8.33 -3.64
N LEU A 281 5.87 -8.08 -3.32
CA LEU A 281 6.81 -9.12 -2.93
C LEU A 281 6.43 -9.78 -1.60
N PHE A 282 6.12 -8.98 -0.57
CA PHE A 282 5.74 -9.51 0.74
C PHE A 282 4.38 -10.21 0.70
N LYS A 283 3.44 -9.71 -0.12
CA LYS A 283 2.16 -10.40 -0.36
C LYS A 283 2.37 -11.76 -1.02
N LEU A 284 3.24 -11.84 -2.02
CA LEU A 284 3.59 -13.10 -2.69
C LEU A 284 4.29 -14.07 -1.73
N ILE A 285 5.26 -13.60 -0.94
CA ILE A 285 5.95 -14.43 0.06
C ILE A 285 4.96 -14.97 1.11
N ARG A 286 4.07 -14.12 1.63
CA ARG A 286 3.03 -14.54 2.59
C ARG A 286 2.09 -15.57 1.97
N PHE A 287 1.67 -15.35 0.73
CA PHE A 287 0.83 -16.30 -0.02
C PHE A 287 1.53 -17.65 -0.22
N LEU A 288 2.80 -17.66 -0.62
CA LEU A 288 3.57 -18.89 -0.80
C LEU A 288 3.80 -19.64 0.52
N ARG A 289 4.05 -18.91 1.62
CA ARG A 289 4.17 -19.51 2.96
C ARG A 289 2.85 -20.11 3.42
N LEU A 290 1.74 -19.37 3.29
CA LEU A 290 0.40 -19.84 3.63
C LEU A 290 0.04 -21.08 2.80
N ARG A 291 0.26 -21.04 1.48
CA ARG A 291 0.03 -22.19 0.59
C ARG A 291 0.81 -23.43 1.04
N ASN A 292 2.05 -23.26 1.49
CA ASN A 292 2.86 -24.38 1.97
C ASN A 292 2.42 -24.87 3.36
N GLN A 293 1.92 -23.99 4.23
CA GLN A 293 1.33 -24.37 5.52
C GLN A 293 0.04 -25.16 5.32
N VAL A 294 -0.88 -24.66 4.48
CA VAL A 294 -2.13 -25.34 4.13
C VAL A 294 -1.84 -26.70 3.49
N LEU A 295 -0.90 -26.76 2.53
CA LEU A 295 -0.49 -28.04 1.93
C LEU A 295 0.01 -29.04 2.99
N GLN A 296 0.77 -28.58 3.97
CA GLN A 296 1.26 -29.44 5.06
C GLN A 296 0.13 -29.91 5.98
N GLN A 297 -0.83 -29.04 6.31
CA GLN A 297 -2.01 -29.40 7.10
C GLN A 297 -2.89 -30.41 6.35
N ASP A 298 -3.22 -30.15 5.08
CA ASP A 298 -4.03 -31.04 4.23
C ASP A 298 -3.42 -32.45 4.12
N VAL A 299 -2.09 -32.52 3.92
CA VAL A 299 -1.35 -33.79 3.80
C VAL A 299 -1.28 -34.51 5.15
N LEU A 300 -1.03 -33.79 6.25
CA LEU A 300 -1.01 -34.37 7.60
C LEU A 300 -2.38 -34.94 7.96
N ARG A 301 -3.46 -34.20 7.66
CA ARG A 301 -4.84 -34.62 7.83
C ARG A 301 -5.17 -35.85 6.99
N SER A 302 -4.85 -35.82 5.70
CA SER A 302 -5.15 -36.93 4.80
C SER A 302 -4.41 -38.21 5.21
N LEU A 303 -3.17 -38.08 5.67
CA LEU A 303 -2.39 -39.18 6.22
C LEU A 303 -3.07 -39.75 7.49
N TYR A 304 -3.58 -38.88 8.38
CA TYR A 304 -4.28 -39.31 9.59
C TYR A 304 -5.59 -40.04 9.27
N GLU A 305 -6.43 -39.48 8.38
CA GLU A 305 -7.69 -40.11 7.99
C GLU A 305 -7.47 -41.48 7.32
N CYS A 306 -6.44 -41.60 6.45
CA CYS A 306 -6.07 -42.90 5.87
C CYS A 306 -5.60 -43.88 6.95
N MET A 307 -4.87 -43.42 7.97
CA MET A 307 -4.42 -44.25 9.09
C MET A 307 -5.61 -44.75 9.91
N GLU A 308 -6.50 -43.84 10.30
CA GLU A 308 -7.70 -44.13 11.09
C GLU A 308 -8.61 -45.14 10.38
N GLN A 309 -8.81 -44.98 9.06
CA GLN A 309 -9.56 -45.94 8.24
C GLN A 309 -8.93 -47.34 8.23
N GLU A 310 -7.61 -47.44 8.06
CA GLU A 310 -6.92 -48.74 8.06
C GLU A 310 -6.97 -49.42 9.43
N ILE A 311 -6.86 -48.65 10.52
CA ILE A 311 -6.97 -49.17 11.90
C ILE A 311 -8.39 -49.68 12.16
N LYS A 312 -9.43 -48.89 11.81
CA LYS A 312 -10.84 -49.30 11.96
C LYS A 312 -11.16 -50.56 11.12
N GLN A 313 -10.66 -50.66 9.88
CA GLN A 313 -10.93 -51.80 9.00
C GLN A 313 -10.18 -53.07 9.38
N ARG A 314 -8.88 -52.97 9.72
CA ARG A 314 -8.03 -54.15 9.93
C ARG A 314 -7.91 -54.57 11.40
N ARG A 315 -8.44 -53.79 12.36
CA ARG A 315 -8.29 -54.00 13.81
C ARG A 315 -6.82 -54.19 14.24
N ILE A 316 -5.90 -53.41 13.67
CA ILE A 316 -4.45 -53.52 13.92
C ILE A 316 -4.00 -52.49 14.98
N SER A 317 -3.14 -52.91 15.92
CA SER A 317 -2.59 -52.07 17.01
C SER A 317 -1.12 -51.64 16.81
N HIS A 318 -0.57 -51.73 15.60
CA HIS A 318 0.83 -51.42 15.29
C HIS A 318 0.96 -50.33 14.21
N ASN A 319 2.16 -49.73 14.08
CA ASN A 319 2.46 -48.66 13.12
C ASN A 319 1.96 -49.01 11.71
N VAL A 320 0.95 -48.25 11.26
CA VAL A 320 0.39 -48.36 9.92
C VAL A 320 1.24 -47.54 8.96
N TYR A 321 1.61 -48.16 7.84
CA TYR A 321 2.42 -47.55 6.79
C TYR A 321 1.55 -47.29 5.58
N ILE A 322 1.33 -46.02 5.26
CA ILE A 322 0.40 -45.60 4.22
C ILE A 322 1.17 -45.22 2.96
N PRO A 323 0.78 -45.75 1.78
CA PRO A 323 1.41 -45.37 0.52
C PRO A 323 1.06 -43.92 0.16
N VAL A 324 2.03 -43.18 -0.39
CA VAL A 324 1.84 -41.77 -0.84
C VAL A 324 0.65 -41.62 -1.77
N GLU A 325 0.40 -42.62 -2.62
CA GLU A 325 -0.70 -42.60 -3.59
C GLU A 325 -2.07 -42.44 -2.94
N ARG A 326 -2.32 -43.11 -1.81
CA ARG A 326 -3.58 -42.94 -1.06
C ARG A 326 -3.71 -41.56 -0.45
N VAL A 327 -2.61 -41.02 0.07
CA VAL A 327 -2.58 -39.66 0.64
C VAL A 327 -2.80 -38.62 -0.46
N SER A 328 -2.25 -38.84 -1.66
CA SER A 328 -2.45 -37.98 -2.82
C SER A 328 -3.91 -37.97 -3.28
N GLN A 329 -4.54 -39.15 -3.39
CA GLN A 329 -5.94 -39.28 -3.78
C GLN A 329 -6.86 -38.62 -2.75
N LYS A 330 -6.60 -38.80 -1.46
CA LYS A 330 -7.41 -38.24 -0.37
C LYS A 330 -7.27 -36.72 -0.23
N SER A 331 -6.04 -36.21 -0.35
CA SER A 331 -5.76 -34.76 -0.27
C SER A 331 -6.15 -33.98 -1.52
N GLY A 332 -6.39 -34.67 -2.64
CA GLY A 332 -6.63 -34.06 -3.95
C GLY A 332 -5.43 -33.25 -4.48
N LYS A 333 -4.23 -33.46 -3.93
CA LYS A 333 -3.00 -32.76 -4.33
C LYS A 333 -2.15 -33.64 -5.23
N ALA A 334 -1.31 -33.01 -6.06
CA ALA A 334 -0.37 -33.72 -6.93
C ALA A 334 0.66 -34.53 -6.12
N HIS A 335 0.99 -35.72 -6.61
CA HIS A 335 1.89 -36.67 -5.94
C HIS A 335 3.24 -36.03 -5.52
N ALA A 336 3.86 -35.23 -6.40
CA ALA A 336 5.11 -34.52 -6.09
C ALA A 336 4.97 -33.48 -4.95
N ALA A 337 3.82 -32.81 -4.85
CA ALA A 337 3.55 -31.84 -3.79
C ALA A 337 3.38 -32.54 -2.43
N VAL A 338 2.74 -33.71 -2.42
CA VAL A 338 2.58 -34.56 -1.23
C VAL A 338 3.92 -35.04 -0.71
N ILE A 339 4.81 -35.55 -1.58
CA ILE A 339 6.18 -35.96 -1.20
C ILE A 339 6.95 -34.77 -0.59
N LYS A 340 6.86 -33.59 -1.20
CA LYS A 340 7.50 -32.37 -0.69
C LYS A 340 6.96 -31.97 0.69
N ALA A 341 5.65 -32.12 0.91
CA ALA A 341 5.03 -31.85 2.21
C ALA A 341 5.48 -32.88 3.26
N LEU A 342 5.44 -34.18 2.94
CA LEU A 342 5.84 -35.27 3.84
C LEU A 342 7.31 -35.16 4.24
N SER A 343 8.21 -34.85 3.31
CA SER A 343 9.63 -34.60 3.62
C SER A 343 9.82 -33.38 4.52
N SER A 344 9.01 -32.33 4.37
CA SER A 344 9.03 -31.20 5.31
C SER A 344 8.47 -31.55 6.69
N LEU A 345 7.47 -32.43 6.77
CA LEU A 345 6.89 -32.92 8.03
C LEU A 345 7.84 -33.89 8.75
N GLN A 346 8.63 -34.66 8.00
CA GLN A 346 9.70 -35.49 8.52
C GLN A 346 10.81 -34.66 9.16
N LYS A 347 11.23 -33.56 8.53
CA LYS A 347 12.19 -32.61 9.12
C LYS A 347 11.68 -32.00 10.43
N LYS A 348 10.37 -31.88 10.59
CA LYS A 348 9.72 -31.44 11.84
C LYS A 348 9.57 -32.57 12.87
N GLY A 349 9.92 -33.80 12.52
CA GLY A 349 9.80 -34.98 13.38
C GLY A 349 8.36 -35.44 13.60
N TRP A 350 7.42 -35.14 12.70
CA TRP A 350 6.01 -35.58 12.84
C TRP A 350 5.72 -36.87 12.09
N VAL A 351 6.40 -37.12 10.96
CA VAL A 351 6.19 -38.29 10.11
C VAL A 351 7.53 -38.99 9.88
N ALA A 352 7.52 -40.32 9.80
CA ALA A 352 8.67 -41.16 9.49
C ALA A 352 8.44 -41.95 8.19
N PHE A 353 9.53 -42.20 7.47
CA PHE A 353 9.55 -42.98 6.23
C PHE A 353 10.02 -44.41 6.50
N ASN A 354 9.45 -45.38 5.79
CA ASN A 354 9.90 -46.77 5.87
C ASN A 354 11.08 -47.04 4.92
N GLU A 355 12.27 -47.29 5.46
CA GLU A 355 13.46 -47.60 4.65
C GLU A 355 13.33 -48.91 3.83
N SER A 356 12.47 -49.84 4.26
CA SER A 356 12.26 -51.13 3.59
C SER A 356 11.17 -51.12 2.52
N ARG A 357 10.26 -50.12 2.52
CA ARG A 357 9.18 -49.98 1.52
C ARG A 357 9.19 -48.56 0.96
N ARG A 358 9.56 -48.43 -0.31
CA ARG A 358 9.52 -47.14 -1.02
C ARG A 358 8.11 -46.52 -0.91
N GLU A 359 8.07 -45.20 -0.68
CA GLU A 359 6.84 -44.39 -0.67
C GLU A 359 5.80 -44.74 0.41
N HIS A 360 6.22 -45.35 1.52
CA HIS A 360 5.34 -45.62 2.65
C HIS A 360 5.71 -44.77 3.86
N TRP A 361 4.73 -44.08 4.42
CA TRP A 361 4.90 -43.12 5.52
C TRP A 361 4.05 -43.50 6.72
N THR A 362 4.53 -43.18 7.92
CA THR A 362 3.84 -43.42 9.20
C THR A 362 4.04 -42.24 10.13
N PHE A 363 3.18 -42.08 11.14
CA PHE A 363 3.36 -41.03 12.13
C PHE A 363 4.42 -41.40 13.17
N THR A 364 5.09 -40.38 13.69
CA THR A 364 5.84 -40.46 14.96
C THR A 364 4.88 -40.20 16.13
N LYS A 365 5.28 -40.54 17.37
CA LYS A 365 4.46 -40.28 18.58
C LYS A 365 3.97 -38.82 18.65
N THR A 366 4.91 -37.88 18.52
CA THR A 366 4.65 -36.43 18.51
C THR A 366 3.80 -35.97 17.33
N GLY A 367 3.89 -36.67 16.19
CA GLY A 367 3.08 -36.37 15.02
C GLY A 367 1.63 -36.82 15.13
N VAL A 368 1.38 -37.94 15.82
CA VAL A 368 0.01 -38.42 16.08
C VAL A 368 -0.74 -37.43 16.95
N GLU A 369 -0.15 -36.99 18.07
CA GLU A 369 -0.76 -36.02 18.98
C GLU A 369 -1.12 -34.74 18.22
N LYS A 370 -0.19 -34.22 17.43
CA LYS A 370 -0.43 -33.01 16.65
C LYS A 370 -1.49 -33.18 15.55
N ALA A 371 -1.52 -34.34 14.90
CA ALA A 371 -2.54 -34.64 13.90
C ALA A 371 -3.91 -34.86 14.53
N HIS A 372 -3.96 -35.50 15.70
CA HIS A 372 -5.16 -35.67 16.50
C HIS A 372 -5.76 -34.31 16.88
N ASP A 373 -4.96 -33.39 17.42
CA ASP A 373 -5.43 -32.05 17.82
C ASP A 373 -5.97 -31.26 16.63
N LEU A 374 -5.28 -31.33 15.48
CA LEU A 374 -5.73 -30.71 14.22
C LEU A 374 -7.09 -31.27 13.77
N ILE A 375 -7.26 -32.60 13.79
CA ILE A 375 -8.49 -33.26 13.34
C ILE A 375 -9.62 -33.03 14.33
N LEU A 376 -9.33 -33.03 15.64
CA LEU A 376 -10.30 -32.77 16.69
C LEU A 376 -10.89 -31.36 16.52
N ASP A 377 -10.02 -30.35 16.38
CA ASP A 377 -10.45 -28.96 16.20
C ASP A 377 -11.34 -28.81 14.96
N GLN A 378 -10.95 -29.45 13.85
CA GLN A 378 -11.73 -29.41 12.64
C GLN A 378 -13.08 -30.15 12.75
N ARG A 379 -13.14 -31.33 13.36
CA ARG A 379 -14.40 -32.06 13.55
C ARG A 379 -15.34 -31.33 14.50
N LEU A 380 -14.79 -30.63 15.50
CA LEU A 380 -15.56 -29.75 16.39
C LEU A 380 -16.12 -28.54 15.62
N TRP A 381 -15.34 -27.94 14.71
CA TRP A 381 -15.83 -26.92 13.80
C TRP A 381 -16.96 -27.44 12.91
N ASP A 382 -16.78 -28.62 12.29
CA ASP A 382 -17.81 -29.25 11.46
C ASP A 382 -19.11 -29.50 12.27
N LEU A 383 -18.99 -30.00 13.50
CA LEU A 383 -20.13 -30.21 14.41
C LEU A 383 -20.81 -28.88 14.80
N PHE A 384 -20.03 -27.84 15.11
CA PHE A 384 -20.54 -26.53 15.46
C PHE A 384 -21.35 -25.93 14.30
N LEU A 385 -20.81 -26.00 13.08
CA LEU A 385 -21.46 -25.48 11.88
C LEU A 385 -22.71 -26.29 11.50
N MET A 386 -22.70 -27.61 11.67
CA MET A 386 -23.87 -28.46 11.43
C MET A 386 -25.02 -28.17 12.42
N ASN A 387 -24.68 -27.78 13.65
CA ASN A 387 -25.64 -27.58 14.75
C ASN A 387 -25.61 -26.13 15.28
N GLU A 388 -25.46 -25.13 14.41
CA GLU A 388 -25.26 -23.73 14.81
C GLU A 388 -26.38 -23.22 15.73
N GLN A 389 -27.64 -23.63 15.49
CA GLN A 389 -28.79 -23.30 16.34
C GLN A 389 -28.66 -23.82 17.78
N LYS A 390 -28.04 -24.99 17.97
CA LYS A 390 -27.86 -25.62 19.28
C LYS A 390 -26.77 -24.92 20.11
N TYR A 391 -25.78 -24.33 19.43
CA TYR A 391 -24.61 -23.72 20.07
C TYR A 391 -24.58 -22.18 20.00
N GLN A 392 -25.69 -21.52 19.66
CA GLN A 392 -25.78 -20.04 19.60
C GLN A 392 -25.36 -19.33 20.89
N GLY A 393 -25.42 -20.01 22.05
CA GLY A 393 -24.95 -19.48 23.33
C GLY A 393 -23.44 -19.55 23.55
N TYR A 394 -22.66 -20.13 22.62
CA TYR A 394 -21.21 -20.25 22.73
C TYR A 394 -20.56 -19.04 22.07
N SER A 395 -19.64 -18.37 22.77
CA SER A 395 -18.93 -17.18 22.29
C SER A 395 -17.81 -17.53 21.33
N VAL A 396 -18.14 -18.13 20.19
CA VAL A 396 -17.17 -18.56 19.17
C VAL A 396 -17.03 -17.49 18.10
N ASP A 397 -15.84 -16.89 17.97
CA ASP A 397 -15.46 -16.03 16.86
C ASP A 397 -15.04 -16.88 15.66
N GLN A 398 -15.81 -16.79 14.58
CA GLN A 398 -15.52 -17.48 13.31
C GLN A 398 -14.22 -17.00 12.64
N ASN A 399 -13.64 -15.88 13.09
CA ASN A 399 -12.37 -15.36 12.56
C ASN A 399 -11.14 -15.94 13.25
N GLU A 400 -11.30 -16.67 14.36
CA GLU A 400 -10.21 -17.34 15.06
C GLU A 400 -10.00 -18.78 14.55
N GLU A 401 -8.74 -19.22 14.47
CA GLU A 401 -8.34 -20.45 13.78
C GLU A 401 -8.62 -21.74 14.59
N LEU A 402 -8.80 -21.64 15.92
CA LEU A 402 -8.96 -22.79 16.82
C LEU A 402 -10.24 -22.66 17.65
N ILE A 403 -11.20 -23.57 17.48
CA ILE A 403 -12.43 -23.61 18.27
C ILE A 403 -12.16 -24.10 19.69
N VAL A 404 -11.20 -25.04 19.85
CA VAL A 404 -10.85 -25.63 21.15
C VAL A 404 -10.36 -24.57 22.15
N ALA A 405 -9.67 -23.54 21.67
CA ALA A 405 -9.13 -22.47 22.51
C ALA A 405 -10.19 -21.50 23.05
N GLN A 406 -11.36 -21.45 22.40
CA GLN A 406 -12.45 -20.52 22.71
C GLN A 406 -13.51 -21.14 23.63
N LEU A 407 -13.57 -22.47 23.69
CA LEU A 407 -14.56 -23.21 24.48
C LEU A 407 -14.11 -23.38 25.94
N THR A 408 -15.05 -23.23 26.86
CA THR A 408 -14.82 -23.63 28.26
C THR A 408 -14.72 -25.15 28.37
N LYS A 409 -13.99 -25.66 29.37
CA LYS A 409 -13.86 -27.11 29.64
C LYS A 409 -15.19 -27.88 29.60
N PRO A 410 -16.30 -27.43 30.22
CA PRO A 410 -17.59 -28.13 30.15
C PRO A 410 -18.20 -28.12 28.74
N GLN A 411 -18.09 -27.02 28.00
CA GLN A 411 -18.59 -26.93 26.61
C GLN A 411 -17.81 -27.86 25.68
N LEU A 412 -16.48 -27.90 25.82
CA LEU A 412 -15.61 -28.80 25.07
C LEU A 412 -15.97 -30.27 25.35
N GLN A 413 -16.16 -30.65 26.62
CA GLN A 413 -16.56 -32.01 27.00
C GLN A 413 -17.93 -32.40 26.40
N GLN A 414 -18.89 -31.46 26.37
CA GLN A 414 -20.19 -31.70 25.77
C GLN A 414 -20.10 -31.95 24.26
N MET A 415 -19.33 -31.13 23.53
CA MET A 415 -19.14 -31.31 22.09
C MET A 415 -18.35 -32.58 21.75
N VAL A 416 -17.35 -32.93 22.56
CA VAL A 416 -16.59 -34.18 22.38
C VAL A 416 -17.47 -35.41 22.63
N ALA A 417 -18.31 -35.42 23.67
CA ALA A 417 -19.27 -36.50 23.90
C ALA A 417 -20.26 -36.67 22.73
N GLU A 418 -20.62 -35.56 22.08
CA GLU A 418 -21.46 -35.58 20.90
C GLU A 418 -20.71 -36.12 19.66
N LEU A 419 -19.42 -35.80 19.49
CA LEU A 419 -18.57 -36.45 18.49
C LEU A 419 -18.45 -37.96 18.71
N GLU A 420 -18.41 -38.43 19.97
CA GLU A 420 -18.41 -39.87 20.29
C GLU A 420 -19.71 -40.53 19.86
N HIS A 421 -20.84 -39.86 20.06
CA HIS A 421 -22.14 -40.36 19.62
C HIS A 421 -22.22 -40.57 18.10
N TYR A 422 -21.54 -39.72 17.32
CA TYR A 422 -21.47 -39.81 15.86
C TYR A 422 -20.31 -40.70 15.33
N ASP A 423 -19.58 -41.42 16.20
CA ASP A 423 -18.34 -42.16 15.86
C ASP A 423 -17.29 -41.31 15.10
N MET A 424 -17.29 -40.01 15.39
CA MET A 424 -16.40 -39.01 14.79
C MET A 424 -15.26 -38.61 15.73
N THR A 425 -15.05 -39.26 16.87
CA THR A 425 -13.90 -38.94 17.71
C THR A 425 -12.58 -39.42 17.08
N PRO A 426 -11.56 -38.54 16.98
CA PRO A 426 -10.25 -38.94 16.48
C PRO A 426 -9.55 -39.91 17.44
N LEU A 427 -8.94 -40.96 16.90
CA LEU A 427 -8.19 -41.96 17.67
C LEU A 427 -6.82 -41.45 18.16
N LEU A 428 -6.67 -41.24 19.47
CA LEU A 428 -5.36 -40.99 20.09
C LEU A 428 -4.60 -42.31 20.31
N LEU A 429 -3.61 -42.62 19.46
CA LEU A 429 -2.81 -43.86 19.55
C LEU A 429 -1.69 -43.72 20.59
N GLY A 430 -1.97 -44.09 21.85
CA GLY A 430 -1.01 -43.99 22.97
C GLY A 430 0.20 -44.94 22.93
N HIS A 431 0.31 -45.86 21.95
CA HIS A 431 1.33 -46.93 21.96
C HIS A 431 1.96 -47.20 20.58
N MET A 432 2.68 -46.24 20.00
CA MET A 432 3.53 -46.49 18.82
C MET A 432 5.00 -46.30 19.17
N SER A 433 5.75 -47.40 19.33
CA SER A 433 7.22 -47.33 19.49
C SER A 433 7.87 -46.87 18.17
N PRO A 434 8.84 -45.94 18.20
CA PRO A 434 9.51 -45.50 16.98
C PRO A 434 10.28 -46.66 16.34
N PRO A 435 10.42 -46.72 15.00
CA PRO A 435 11.33 -47.66 14.37
C PRO A 435 12.75 -47.36 14.85
N THR A 436 13.37 -48.32 15.53
CA THR A 436 14.77 -48.23 15.95
C THR A 436 15.65 -48.21 14.72
N SER A 437 16.26 -47.06 14.43
CA SER A 437 17.41 -46.96 13.54
C SER A 437 18.51 -47.86 14.13
N ARG A 438 18.75 -49.02 13.51
CA ARG A 438 19.87 -49.90 13.87
C ARG A 438 21.17 -49.15 13.57
N LYS A 439 21.79 -48.56 14.59
CA LYS A 439 23.20 -48.17 14.54
C LYS A 439 24.02 -49.43 14.26
N LYS A 440 24.76 -49.45 13.14
CA LYS A 440 25.93 -50.32 13.01
C LYS A 440 26.90 -49.94 14.14
N SER A 441 27.15 -50.83 15.08
CA SER A 441 28.36 -50.78 15.91
C SER A 441 29.30 -51.87 15.41
N GLU A 442 30.35 -51.42 14.74
CA GLU A 442 31.62 -52.12 14.60
C GLU A 442 32.24 -52.42 15.97
N GLN A 443 33.16 -53.40 15.95
CA GLN A 443 34.15 -53.77 16.96
C GLN A 443 33.56 -54.49 18.19
N GLY A 444 33.92 -55.75 18.47
CA GLY A 444 35.21 -56.39 18.29
C GLY A 444 35.73 -56.70 19.68
N GLY A 445 35.63 -57.96 20.12
CA GLY A 445 36.11 -58.37 21.43
C GLY A 445 36.07 -59.88 21.59
N VAL A 446 37.25 -60.50 21.57
CA VAL A 446 37.54 -61.80 22.18
C VAL A 446 39.02 -61.75 22.63
N PRO A 447 39.47 -62.53 23.62
CA PRO A 447 39.52 -62.10 25.02
C PRO A 447 40.91 -62.35 25.67
N VAL A 448 41.04 -61.91 26.92
CA VAL A 448 42.20 -62.03 27.85
C VAL A 448 43.30 -60.98 27.63
#